data_AF-A0A7G9RKZ2-F1
#
_entry.id   AF-A0A7G9RKZ2-F1
#
_cell.length_a   1.000
_cell.length_b   1.000
_cell.length_c   1.000
_cell.angle_alpha   90.00
_cell.angle_beta   90.00
_cell.angle_gamma   90.00
#
_symmetry.space_group_name_H-M   'P 1'
#
loop_
_entity.id
_entity.type
_entity.pdbx_description
1 polymer ?
#
loop_
_entity_poly.entity_id
_entity_poly.type
_entity_poly.pdbx_seq_one_letter_code
_entity_poly.pdbx_strand_id
1 'polypeptide(L)'
;MATDVKPEDAVHAAGAADAAGAPRVDAAISARTRKALSEARSRGVRLGAAGADNIRATVEKRKADADVFAEQHRAVFAEFRAQGLTHRRMAEVLNERGIPAARGGAWTHGQVQRMLLRLGDEPAGE
;
A
#
# COMPACT_ATOMS: atom_id res chain seq x y z
N MET A 1 70.78 21.77 26.20
CA MET A 1 69.42 21.49 26.69
C MET A 1 68.53 22.64 26.32
N ALA A 2 67.59 22.41 25.39
CA ALA A 2 66.31 23.10 25.21
C ALA A 2 65.68 22.51 23.93
N THR A 3 64.66 21.68 24.12
CA THR A 3 63.77 21.15 23.09
C THR A 3 62.82 22.24 22.62
N ASP A 4 62.49 22.31 21.32
CA ASP A 4 61.09 22.49 20.92
C ASP A 4 60.83 22.06 19.47
N VAL A 5 59.62 21.53 19.28
CA VAL A 5 59.08 20.75 18.17
C VAL A 5 58.58 21.65 17.03
N LYS A 6 58.72 21.17 15.79
CA LYS A 6 58.17 21.80 14.58
C LYS A 6 56.65 21.67 14.52
N PRO A 7 55.91 22.74 14.19
CA PRO A 7 54.50 22.66 13.80
C PRO A 7 54.40 22.46 12.29
N GLU A 8 53.89 21.29 11.86
CA GLU A 8 53.73 20.95 10.45
C GLU A 8 52.25 21.00 10.07
N ASP A 9 51.96 21.97 9.20
CA ASP A 9 50.96 22.01 8.14
C ASP A 9 49.51 21.56 8.37
N ALA A 10 48.64 22.54 8.18
CA ALA A 10 47.23 22.42 7.91
C ALA A 10 46.92 21.55 6.67
N VAL A 11 45.82 20.79 6.72
CA VAL A 11 44.84 20.84 5.63
C VAL A 11 43.47 20.37 6.12
N HIS A 12 42.48 21.26 6.05
CA HIS A 12 41.07 20.93 6.02
C HIS A 12 40.72 20.50 4.59
N ALA A 13 40.22 19.28 4.41
CA ALA A 13 39.58 18.86 3.16
C ALA A 13 38.31 18.05 3.45
N ALA A 14 37.19 18.75 3.21
CA ALA A 14 35.90 18.27 2.69
C ALA A 14 35.35 16.91 3.15
N GLY A 15 34.24 16.98 3.88
CA GLY A 15 33.28 15.89 3.96
C GLY A 15 32.63 15.63 2.59
N ALA A 16 32.54 14.35 2.24
CA ALA A 16 31.54 13.81 1.34
C ALA A 16 30.88 12.62 2.05
N ALA A 17 29.61 12.79 2.38
CA ALA A 17 28.75 11.75 2.88
C ALA A 17 28.29 10.83 1.73
N ASP A 18 28.01 9.58 2.12
CA ASP A 18 27.03 8.66 1.52
C ASP A 18 27.38 7.95 0.19
N ALA A 19 27.52 6.61 0.26
CA ALA A 19 26.74 5.68 -0.58
C ALA A 19 27.04 4.19 -0.26
N ALA A 20 25.99 3.52 0.21
CA ALA A 20 25.57 2.18 -0.23
C ALA A 20 26.37 0.92 0.20
N GLY A 21 26.04 0.40 1.38
CA GLY A 21 26.09 -1.03 1.65
C GLY A 21 24.97 -1.78 0.93
N ALA A 22 25.19 -2.16 -0.33
CA ALA A 22 24.34 -3.15 -1.00
C ALA A 22 24.80 -4.58 -0.62
N PRO A 23 23.89 -5.53 -0.33
CA PRO A 23 24.30 -6.92 -0.14
C PRO A 23 24.95 -7.43 -1.43
N ARG A 24 26.23 -7.79 -1.36
CA ARG A 24 26.98 -8.36 -2.48
C ARG A 24 26.53 -9.80 -2.69
N VAL A 25 25.43 -9.98 -3.43
CA VAL A 25 25.02 -11.30 -3.88
C VAL A 25 25.99 -11.78 -4.96
N ASP A 26 26.54 -12.99 -4.82
CA ASP A 26 27.44 -13.55 -5.82
C ASP A 26 26.73 -13.68 -7.18
N ALA A 27 27.29 -13.04 -8.20
CA ALA A 27 26.74 -13.04 -9.55
C ALA A 27 26.59 -14.46 -10.13
N ALA A 28 27.46 -15.39 -9.73
CA ALA A 28 27.42 -16.80 -10.11
C ALA A 28 26.18 -17.52 -9.55
N ILE A 29 25.77 -17.22 -8.31
CA ILE A 29 24.57 -17.79 -7.70
C ILE A 29 23.33 -17.25 -8.41
N SER A 30 23.28 -15.93 -8.63
CA SER A 30 22.19 -15.26 -9.35
C SER A 30 22.03 -15.76 -10.80
N ALA A 31 23.14 -16.08 -11.49
CA ALA A 31 23.12 -16.63 -12.84
C ALA A 31 22.57 -18.07 -12.87
N ARG A 32 23.00 -18.93 -11.94
CA ARG A 32 22.53 -20.31 -11.85
C ARG A 32 21.04 -20.39 -11.53
N THR A 33 20.57 -19.57 -10.59
CA THR A 33 19.14 -19.51 -10.23
C THR A 33 18.29 -19.01 -11.39
N ARG A 34 18.72 -17.95 -12.10
CA ARG A 34 18.01 -17.47 -13.30
C ARG A 34 17.94 -18.52 -14.40
N LYS A 35 19.02 -19.26 -14.64
CA LYS A 35 19.04 -20.36 -15.61
C LYS A 35 18.07 -21.48 -15.23
N ALA A 36 18.10 -21.92 -13.97
CA ALA A 36 17.18 -22.94 -13.47
C ALA A 36 15.71 -22.51 -13.53
N LEU A 37 15.41 -21.24 -13.20
CA LEU A 37 14.05 -20.67 -13.31
C LEU A 37 13.60 -20.53 -14.77
N SER A 38 14.50 -20.17 -15.69
CA SER A 38 14.20 -20.09 -17.12
C SER A 38 13.88 -21.47 -17.69
N GLU A 39 14.69 -22.49 -17.36
CA GLU A 39 14.43 -23.88 -17.75
C GLU A 39 13.12 -24.42 -17.15
N ALA A 40 12.81 -24.09 -15.90
CA ALA A 40 11.52 -24.45 -15.29
C ALA A 40 10.34 -23.78 -16.03
N ARG A 41 10.46 -22.49 -16.39
CA ARG A 41 9.44 -21.79 -17.17
C ARG A 41 9.28 -22.39 -18.58
N SER A 42 10.38 -22.75 -19.25
CA SER A 42 10.35 -23.42 -20.56
C SER A 42 9.76 -24.82 -20.50
N ARG A 43 9.88 -25.52 -19.36
CA ARG A 43 9.18 -26.78 -19.07
C ARG A 43 7.70 -26.59 -18.73
N GLY A 44 7.16 -25.36 -18.83
CA GLY A 44 5.76 -25.05 -18.57
C GLY A 44 5.42 -24.86 -17.08
N VAL A 45 6.41 -24.84 -16.18
CA VAL A 45 6.18 -24.62 -14.75
C VAL A 45 5.79 -23.16 -14.52
N ARG A 46 4.54 -22.94 -14.08
CA ARG A 46 4.00 -21.60 -13.81
C ARG A 46 4.53 -21.06 -12.48
N LEU A 47 5.68 -20.40 -12.54
CA LEU A 47 6.24 -19.66 -11.41
C LEU A 47 5.30 -18.51 -11.00
N GLY A 48 4.97 -18.41 -9.71
CA GLY A 48 4.14 -17.34 -9.15
C GLY A 48 2.64 -17.65 -9.00
N ALA A 49 2.15 -18.82 -9.45
CA ALA A 49 0.73 -19.19 -9.33
C ALA A 49 0.27 -19.35 -7.87
N ALA A 50 1.10 -19.96 -7.02
CA ALA A 50 0.79 -20.16 -5.60
C ALA A 50 0.62 -18.83 -4.82
N GLY A 51 1.21 -17.73 -5.29
CA GLY A 51 1.04 -16.42 -4.63
C GLY A 51 -0.38 -15.88 -4.76
N ALA A 52 -1.04 -16.09 -5.90
CA ALA A 52 -2.40 -15.63 -6.14
C ALA A 52 -3.42 -16.41 -5.28
N ASP A 53 -3.26 -17.73 -5.17
CA ASP A 53 -4.14 -18.57 -4.35
C ASP A 53 -3.92 -18.34 -2.85
N ASN A 54 -2.67 -18.10 -2.41
CA ASN A 54 -2.34 -17.79 -1.02
C ASN A 54 -2.97 -16.45 -0.57
N ILE A 55 -3.03 -15.46 -1.46
CA ILE A 55 -3.62 -14.15 -1.17
C ILE A 55 -5.16 -14.18 -1.29
N ARG A 56 -5.73 -15.09 -2.09
CA ARG A 56 -7.17 -15.17 -2.36
C ARG A 56 -7.99 -15.29 -1.07
N ALA A 57 -7.62 -16.18 -0.16
CA ALA A 57 -8.33 -16.36 1.12
C ALA A 57 -8.36 -15.07 1.96
N THR A 58 -7.26 -14.30 1.96
CA THR A 58 -7.17 -13.02 2.67
C THR A 58 -8.01 -11.94 1.97
N VAL A 59 -8.06 -11.95 0.63
CA VAL A 59 -8.88 -11.01 -0.15
C VAL A 59 -10.36 -11.26 0.08
N GLU A 60 -10.81 -12.51 0.03
CA GLU A 60 -12.22 -12.86 0.24
C GLU A 60 -12.69 -12.50 1.64
N LYS A 61 -11.87 -12.79 2.68
CA LYS A 61 -12.18 -12.34 4.04
C LYS A 61 -12.35 -10.82 4.12
N ARG A 62 -11.43 -10.06 3.53
CA ARG A 62 -11.49 -8.58 3.51
C ARG A 62 -12.71 -8.04 2.76
N LYS A 63 -13.20 -8.75 1.75
CA LYS A 63 -14.44 -8.39 1.04
C LYS A 63 -15.64 -8.64 1.94
N ALA A 64 -15.75 -9.84 2.52
CA ALA A 64 -16.84 -10.18 3.43
C ALA A 64 -16.95 -9.19 4.61
N ASP A 65 -15.82 -8.83 5.23
CA ASP A 65 -15.79 -7.84 6.31
C ASP A 65 -16.28 -6.46 5.83
N ALA A 66 -15.95 -6.07 4.59
CA ALA A 66 -16.39 -4.81 4.00
C ALA A 66 -17.88 -4.82 3.62
N ASP A 67 -18.42 -5.96 3.21
CA ASP A 67 -19.83 -6.11 2.86
C ASP A 67 -20.70 -6.10 4.12
N VAL A 68 -20.27 -6.77 5.20
CA VAL A 68 -20.91 -6.68 6.52
C VAL A 68 -20.90 -5.24 7.04
N PHE A 69 -19.76 -4.54 6.92
CA PHE A 69 -19.67 -3.13 7.29
C PHE A 69 -20.59 -2.24 6.45
N ALA A 70 -20.76 -2.56 5.15
CA ALA A 70 -21.67 -1.86 4.26
C ALA A 70 -23.13 -2.01 4.72
N GLU A 71 -23.56 -3.24 4.98
CA GLU A 71 -24.92 -3.51 5.45
C GLU A 71 -25.21 -2.85 6.82
N GLN A 72 -24.24 -2.81 7.73
CA GLN A 72 -24.38 -2.10 9.02
C GLN A 72 -24.66 -0.60 8.84
N HIS A 73 -24.11 0.02 7.81
CA HIS A 73 -24.26 1.46 7.55
C HIS A 73 -25.30 1.77 6.47
N ARG A 74 -26.00 0.75 5.93
CA ARG A 74 -26.98 0.89 4.85
C ARG A 74 -27.99 2.00 5.10
N ALA A 75 -28.54 2.08 6.32
CA ALA A 75 -29.53 3.09 6.69
C ALA A 75 -28.97 4.53 6.60
N VAL A 76 -27.73 4.73 7.04
CA VAL A 76 -27.06 6.05 7.02
C VAL A 76 -26.81 6.49 5.57
N PHE A 77 -26.32 5.57 4.72
CA PHE A 77 -26.10 5.88 3.31
C PHE A 77 -27.43 6.11 2.55
N ALA A 78 -28.49 5.37 2.89
CA ALA A 78 -29.83 5.60 2.33
C ALA A 78 -30.38 6.99 2.71
N GLU A 79 -30.17 7.44 3.94
CA GLU A 79 -30.54 8.79 4.40
C GLU A 79 -29.81 9.86 3.58
N PHE A 80 -28.50 9.72 3.38
CA PHE A 80 -27.73 10.67 2.58
C PHE A 80 -28.16 10.72 1.12
N ARG A 81 -28.59 9.58 0.56
CA ARG A 81 -29.14 9.51 -0.79
C ARG A 81 -30.50 10.19 -0.86
N ALA A 82 -31.37 9.98 0.13
CA ALA A 82 -32.65 10.68 0.22
C ALA A 82 -32.49 12.20 0.35
N GLN A 83 -31.40 12.64 0.98
CA GLN A 83 -31.00 14.06 1.05
C GLN A 83 -30.34 14.59 -0.23
N GLY A 84 -30.07 13.74 -1.23
CA GLY A 84 -29.42 14.13 -2.48
C GLY A 84 -27.97 14.58 -2.31
N LEU A 85 -27.27 14.12 -1.25
CA LEU A 85 -25.90 14.55 -1.01
C LEU A 85 -24.94 13.99 -2.07
N THR A 86 -23.95 14.79 -2.45
CA THR A 86 -22.84 14.32 -3.28
C THR A 86 -21.95 13.38 -2.47
N HIS A 87 -21.24 12.47 -3.14
CA HIS A 87 -20.34 11.53 -2.48
C HIS A 87 -19.25 12.23 -1.63
N ARG A 88 -18.79 13.40 -2.07
CA ARG A 88 -17.83 14.20 -1.31
C ARG A 88 -18.46 14.73 -0.02
N ARG A 89 -19.69 15.25 -0.10
CA ARG A 89 -20.40 15.74 1.09
C ARG A 89 -20.74 14.62 2.06
N MET A 90 -21.11 13.44 1.56
CA MET A 90 -21.29 12.25 2.39
C MET A 90 -20.03 11.91 3.20
N ALA A 91 -18.85 11.95 2.57
CA ALA A 91 -17.59 11.68 3.25
C ALA A 91 -17.29 12.72 4.36
N GLU A 92 -17.53 14.01 4.07
CA GLU A 92 -17.40 15.08 5.06
C GLU A 92 -18.34 14.87 6.24
N VAL A 93 -19.63 14.59 5.98
CA VAL A 93 -20.63 14.33 7.03
C VAL A 93 -20.26 13.11 7.88
N LEU A 94 -19.74 12.03 7.28
CA LEU A 94 -19.28 10.86 8.02
C LEU A 94 -18.10 11.19 8.95
N ASN A 95 -17.17 12.03 8.47
CA ASN A 95 -16.04 12.50 9.27
C ASN A 95 -16.49 13.46 10.38
N GLU A 96 -17.42 14.39 10.10
CA GLU A 96 -18.01 15.31 11.06
C GLU A 96 -18.75 14.54 12.17
N ARG A 97 -19.45 13.44 11.82
CA ARG A 97 -20.11 12.53 12.76
C ARG A 97 -19.13 11.62 13.54
N GLY A 98 -17.84 11.69 13.24
CA GLY A 98 -16.81 10.88 13.90
C GLY A 98 -16.89 9.38 13.58
N ILE A 99 -17.53 9.00 12.47
CA ILE A 99 -17.65 7.60 12.06
C ILE A 99 -16.36 7.21 11.33
N PRO A 100 -15.51 6.31 11.88
CA PRO A 100 -14.29 5.91 11.19
C PRO A 100 -14.60 5.00 10.01
N ALA A 101 -13.81 5.08 8.95
CA ALA A 101 -13.86 4.13 7.85
C ALA A 101 -13.39 2.73 8.32
N ALA A 102 -13.75 1.67 7.58
CA ALA A 102 -13.46 0.26 7.93
C ALA A 102 -11.99 -0.08 8.23
N ARG A 103 -11.01 0.77 7.85
CA ARG A 103 -9.59 0.61 8.18
C ARG A 103 -9.06 1.61 9.23
N GLY A 104 -9.93 2.29 9.96
CA GLY A 104 -9.55 3.19 11.05
C GLY A 104 -9.02 4.55 10.58
N GLY A 105 -9.68 5.18 9.61
CA GLY A 105 -9.28 6.50 9.10
C GLY A 105 -10.46 7.34 8.63
N ALA A 106 -10.16 8.54 8.12
CA ALA A 106 -11.18 9.43 7.56
C ALA A 106 -11.81 8.83 6.29
N TRP A 107 -13.07 9.14 6.07
CA TRP A 107 -13.80 8.89 4.85
C TRP A 107 -13.32 9.81 3.73
N THR A 108 -13.15 9.20 2.57
CA THR A 108 -12.83 9.85 1.30
C THR A 108 -13.93 9.57 0.30
N HIS A 109 -14.04 10.42 -0.73
CA HIS A 109 -14.96 10.24 -1.85
C HIS A 109 -14.93 8.81 -2.42
N GLY A 110 -13.73 8.28 -2.68
CA GLY A 110 -13.58 6.94 -3.26
C GLY A 110 -13.97 5.80 -2.31
N GLN A 111 -14.02 6.02 -0.99
CA GLN A 111 -14.56 5.04 -0.04
C GLN A 111 -16.09 5.06 -0.04
N VAL A 112 -16.69 6.24 -0.10
CA VAL A 112 -18.15 6.41 -0.24
C VAL A 112 -18.65 5.77 -1.53
N GLN A 113 -18.00 6.04 -2.66
CA GLN A 113 -18.35 5.43 -3.95
C GLN A 113 -18.30 3.89 -3.88
N ARG A 114 -17.23 3.33 -3.29
CA ARG A 114 -17.09 1.88 -3.11
C ARG A 114 -18.09 1.27 -2.13
N MET A 115 -18.66 2.06 -1.22
CA MET A 115 -19.73 1.61 -0.32
C MET A 115 -21.06 1.55 -1.03
N LEU A 116 -21.39 2.60 -1.80
CA LEU A 116 -22.63 2.65 -2.58
C LEU A 116 -22.69 1.52 -3.62
N LEU A 117 -21.59 1.31 -4.36
CA LEU A 117 -21.47 0.20 -5.30
C LEU A 117 -21.68 -1.18 -4.64
N ARG A 118 -21.26 -1.36 -3.38
CA ARG A 118 -21.47 -2.61 -2.63
C ARG A 118 -22.91 -2.80 -2.18
N LEU A 119 -23.60 -1.71 -1.85
CA LEU A 119 -25.02 -1.73 -1.45
C LEU A 119 -25.97 -1.99 -2.64
N GLY A 120 -25.43 -2.21 -3.84
CA GLY A 120 -26.19 -2.35 -5.08
C GLY A 120 -26.74 -1.02 -5.59
N ASP A 121 -26.22 0.09 -5.10
CA ASP A 121 -26.59 1.43 -5.53
C ASP A 121 -25.64 1.80 -6.68
N GLU A 122 -26.11 1.58 -7.90
CA GLU A 122 -25.45 2.06 -9.11
C GLU A 122 -25.21 3.58 -8.97
N PRO A 123 -24.05 4.10 -9.42
CA PRO A 123 -23.84 5.53 -9.41
C PRO A 123 -24.99 6.14 -10.22
N ALA A 124 -25.81 6.99 -9.58
CA ALA A 124 -26.79 7.78 -10.30
C ALA A 124 -26.03 8.49 -11.41
N GLY A 125 -26.24 8.02 -12.63
CA GLY A 125 -25.54 8.48 -13.82
C GLY A 125 -25.65 9.99 -13.89
N GLU A 126 -24.50 10.63 -13.94
CA GLU A 126 -24.33 12.03 -14.31
C GLU A 126 -24.14 12.10 -15.82
#